data_AF-K0SY61-F1
#
_entry.id   AF-K0SY61-F1
#
_cell.length_a   1.000
_cell.length_b   1.000
_cell.length_c   1.000
_cell.angle_alpha   90.00
_cell.angle_beta   90.00
_cell.angle_gamma   90.00
#
_symmetry.space_group_name_H-M   'P 1'
#
loop_
_entity.id
_entity.type
_entity.pdbx_description
1 polymer ?
#
loop_
_entity_poly.entity_id
_entity_poly.type
_entity_poly.pdbx_seq_one_letter_code
_entity_poly.pdbx_strand_id
1 'polypeptide(L)'
;MEPVDSPGNEPAGAPAQNDGAAVAGADDRSAAEVARYLDRLLNEGHERWEGDRCPICFLFVGLPTGKYAQMNQCCMKTVCKGCILAARQRGLRGCEFCRTPRPSDDASQLAMVQKRVSKRNAEAMKHLGDKYFYGRLGLTKDIPRAIELWTEAAELGSVDAHYHLGVTYYNGEGVEEDKPRGIRHWQQAAMKGHVPSRHNLGVVEFNKGNYELAVQHFMISAKMGYEMSLNVIKKMLMEGHATKAQYAEALRGYGDAVEEMKSHQREEAKRLGV
;
A
#
# COMPACT_ATOMS: atom_id res chain seq x y z
N MET A 1 -35.20 62.45 -36.83
CA MET A 1 -36.41 61.89 -37.50
C MET A 1 -36.19 60.40 -37.55
N GLU A 2 -36.65 59.67 -36.53
CA GLU A 2 -38.03 59.15 -36.37
C GLU A 2 -38.25 57.85 -37.20
N PRO A 3 -39.04 56.87 -36.71
CA PRO A 3 -38.63 55.45 -36.62
C PRO A 3 -39.32 54.51 -37.64
N VAL A 4 -39.17 53.17 -37.59
CA VAL A 4 -40.09 52.14 -37.00
C VAL A 4 -39.72 50.77 -37.67
N ASP A 5 -39.74 49.54 -37.12
CA ASP A 5 -40.22 48.94 -35.86
C ASP A 5 -39.38 47.67 -35.43
N SER A 6 -39.88 46.90 -34.44
CA SER A 6 -39.52 45.54 -33.97
C SER A 6 -40.50 44.45 -34.54
N PRO A 7 -40.48 43.10 -34.25
CA PRO A 7 -40.02 42.42 -33.01
C PRO A 7 -39.46 40.94 -33.07
N GLY A 8 -39.06 40.44 -31.89
CA GLY A 8 -38.83 39.02 -31.54
C GLY A 8 -37.34 38.58 -31.41
N ASN A 9 -36.90 37.76 -30.44
CA ASN A 9 -37.58 37.14 -29.30
C ASN A 9 -36.58 36.76 -28.17
N GLU A 10 -36.95 37.02 -26.89
CA GLU A 10 -36.55 36.43 -25.58
C GLU A 10 -35.07 36.09 -25.17
N PRO A 11 -34.76 35.95 -23.85
CA PRO A 11 -33.44 36.32 -23.33
C PRO A 11 -32.64 35.26 -22.52
N ALA A 12 -31.35 35.59 -22.31
CA ALA A 12 -30.50 35.35 -21.14
C ALA A 12 -30.26 33.92 -20.58
N GLY A 13 -28.97 33.59 -20.41
CA GLY A 13 -28.48 32.47 -19.57
C GLY A 13 -26.99 32.62 -19.24
N ALA A 14 -26.67 33.03 -18.00
CA ALA A 14 -25.31 33.18 -17.47
C ALA A 14 -24.78 31.85 -16.86
N PRO A 15 -23.48 31.72 -16.55
CA PRO A 15 -22.82 30.41 -16.53
C PRO A 15 -23.06 29.57 -15.26
N ALA A 16 -22.99 28.25 -15.44
CA ALA A 16 -23.19 27.26 -14.39
C ALA A 16 -22.07 27.29 -13.33
N GLN A 17 -22.48 27.29 -12.06
CA GLN A 17 -21.66 26.90 -10.92
C GLN A 17 -21.55 25.37 -10.92
N ASN A 18 -20.37 24.83 -10.65
CA ASN A 18 -20.13 23.38 -10.66
C ASN A 18 -19.83 22.91 -9.24
N ASP A 19 -20.89 22.61 -8.48
CA ASP A 19 -20.80 22.17 -7.09
C ASP A 19 -20.20 20.76 -7.01
N GLY A 20 -18.94 20.69 -6.59
CA GLY A 20 -18.24 19.44 -6.29
C GLY A 20 -18.82 18.77 -5.03
N ALA A 21 -19.91 18.02 -5.18
CA ALA A 21 -20.58 17.34 -4.09
C ALA A 21 -19.64 16.32 -3.40
N ALA A 22 -19.32 16.59 -2.13
CA ALA A 22 -18.60 15.65 -1.28
C ALA A 22 -19.45 14.40 -1.01
N VAL A 23 -19.02 13.24 -1.52
CA VAL A 23 -19.76 11.98 -1.37
C VAL A 23 -19.52 11.36 0.01
N ALA A 24 -20.09 11.96 1.05
CA ALA A 24 -20.18 11.38 2.38
C ALA A 24 -21.28 10.31 2.42
N GLY A 25 -21.03 9.17 1.78
CA GLY A 25 -21.96 8.03 1.76
C GLY A 25 -22.01 7.28 3.09
N ALA A 26 -23.10 7.44 3.84
CA ALA A 26 -23.47 6.47 4.87
C ALA A 26 -23.75 5.11 4.20
N ASP A 27 -23.14 4.05 4.72
CA ASP A 27 -23.04 2.75 4.03
C ASP A 27 -24.32 1.91 4.25
N ASP A 28 -25.41 2.25 3.53
CA ASP A 28 -26.70 1.55 3.53
C ASP A 28 -26.63 0.19 2.78
N ARG A 29 -25.67 -0.65 3.17
CA ARG A 29 -25.53 -2.01 2.65
C ARG A 29 -26.41 -2.95 3.45
N SER A 30 -27.11 -3.82 2.75
CA SER A 30 -27.88 -4.88 3.39
C SER A 30 -26.94 -5.79 4.20
N ALA A 31 -27.45 -6.36 5.30
CA ALA A 31 -26.69 -7.31 6.11
C ALA A 31 -26.16 -8.50 5.28
N ALA A 32 -26.86 -8.89 4.21
CA ALA A 32 -26.43 -9.90 3.27
C ALA A 32 -25.19 -9.49 2.45
N GLU A 33 -25.08 -8.22 2.05
CA GLU A 33 -23.90 -7.71 1.33
C GLU A 33 -22.69 -7.57 2.24
N VAL A 34 -22.91 -7.13 3.50
CA VAL A 34 -21.85 -7.11 4.52
C VAL A 34 -21.32 -8.52 4.77
N ALA A 35 -22.21 -9.52 4.93
CA ALA A 35 -21.82 -10.91 5.10
C ALA A 35 -21.02 -11.47 3.91
N ARG A 36 -21.49 -11.24 2.66
CA ARG A 36 -20.75 -11.62 1.44
C ARG A 36 -19.37 -10.96 1.35
N TYR A 37 -19.27 -9.70 1.76
CA TYR A 37 -18.00 -8.97 1.74
C TYR A 37 -17.01 -9.48 2.79
N LEU A 38 -17.49 -9.85 3.99
CA LEU A 38 -16.67 -10.46 5.03
C LEU A 38 -16.19 -11.87 4.65
N ASP A 39 -17.05 -12.69 4.04
CA ASP A 39 -16.66 -13.99 3.48
C ASP A 39 -15.56 -13.82 2.41
N ARG A 40 -15.79 -12.93 1.43
CA ARG A 40 -14.80 -12.59 0.40
C ARG A 40 -13.48 -12.10 1.01
N LEU A 41 -13.53 -11.26 2.04
CA LEU A 41 -12.34 -10.74 2.73
C LEU A 41 -11.51 -11.88 3.36
N LEU A 42 -12.14 -12.93 3.86
CA LEU A 42 -11.47 -14.09 4.45
C LEU A 42 -11.01 -15.11 3.40
N ASN A 43 -11.64 -15.15 2.22
CA ASN A 43 -11.34 -16.11 1.15
C ASN A 43 -10.38 -15.57 0.06
N GLU A 44 -10.26 -14.26 -0.12
CA GLU A 44 -9.30 -13.63 -1.06
C GLU A 44 -8.00 -13.18 -0.37
N GLY A 45 -6.93 -12.96 -1.15
CA GLY A 45 -5.68 -12.35 -0.67
C GLY A 45 -4.87 -13.22 0.29
N HIS A 46 -4.84 -14.53 0.04
CA HIS A 46 -3.96 -15.50 0.71
C HIS A 46 -2.56 -15.59 0.09
N GLU A 47 -2.45 -15.23 -1.18
CA GLU A 47 -1.18 -15.02 -1.86
C GLU A 47 -0.70 -13.58 -1.70
N ARG A 48 0.62 -13.40 -1.62
CA ARG A 48 1.24 -12.09 -1.45
C ARG A 48 1.25 -11.30 -2.77
N TRP A 49 0.97 -10.00 -2.68
CA TRP A 49 0.91 -9.09 -3.83
C TRP A 49 2.14 -9.20 -4.74
N GLU A 50 1.93 -9.33 -6.06
CA GLU A 50 3.02 -9.53 -7.04
C GLU A 50 4.09 -8.42 -7.02
N GLY A 51 3.71 -7.19 -6.65
CA GLY A 51 4.62 -6.05 -6.57
C GLY A 51 5.73 -6.19 -5.51
N ASP A 52 5.59 -7.13 -4.56
CA ASP A 52 6.63 -7.50 -3.59
C ASP A 52 7.74 -8.41 -4.17
N ARG A 53 7.61 -8.87 -5.42
CA ARG A 53 8.66 -9.64 -6.11
C ARG A 53 9.76 -8.72 -6.62
N CYS A 54 11.01 -9.09 -6.38
CA CYS A 54 12.14 -8.40 -6.99
C CYS A 54 12.14 -8.66 -8.52
N PRO A 55 12.11 -7.63 -9.39
CA PRO A 55 11.94 -7.82 -10.84
C PRO A 55 13.21 -8.31 -11.56
N ILE A 56 14.24 -8.73 -10.81
CA ILE A 56 15.50 -9.27 -11.34
C ILE A 56 15.64 -10.76 -11.03
N CYS A 57 15.28 -11.20 -9.82
CA CYS A 57 15.27 -12.62 -9.46
C CYS A 57 13.88 -13.25 -9.41
N PHE A 58 12.80 -12.47 -9.57
CA PHE A 58 11.38 -12.86 -9.52
C PHE A 58 10.90 -13.48 -8.19
N LEU A 59 11.78 -13.56 -7.19
CA LEU A 59 11.47 -14.03 -5.84
C LEU A 59 10.90 -12.87 -4.99
N PHE A 60 9.93 -13.20 -4.13
CA PHE A 60 9.45 -12.28 -3.09
C PHE A 60 10.60 -11.75 -2.24
N VAL A 61 10.50 -10.51 -1.78
CA VAL A 61 11.48 -9.89 -0.89
C VAL A 61 11.03 -10.02 0.57
N GLY A 62 11.96 -10.30 1.49
CA GLY A 62 11.68 -10.40 2.93
C GLY A 62 10.87 -9.21 3.48
N LEU A 63 9.99 -9.48 4.44
CA LEU A 63 9.20 -8.45 5.12
C LEU A 63 9.94 -7.91 6.36
N PRO A 64 9.86 -6.60 6.67
CA PRO A 64 9.25 -5.55 5.86
C PRO A 64 10.12 -5.19 4.63
N THR A 65 9.49 -5.05 3.46
CA THR A 65 10.16 -4.93 2.15
C THR A 65 11.23 -3.83 2.11
N GLY A 66 10.97 -2.67 2.73
CA GLY A 66 11.91 -1.55 2.80
C GLY A 66 13.24 -1.81 3.54
N LYS A 67 13.32 -2.87 4.36
CA LYS A 67 14.58 -3.29 5.01
C LYS A 67 15.51 -4.06 4.05
N TYR A 68 14.92 -4.77 3.08
CA TYR A 68 15.59 -5.75 2.22
C TYR A 68 15.58 -5.37 0.72
N ALA A 69 14.96 -4.24 0.35
CA ALA A 69 14.91 -3.69 -1.00
C ALA A 69 15.12 -2.17 -1.03
N GLN A 70 15.42 -1.65 -2.23
CA GLN A 70 15.43 -0.22 -2.54
C GLN A 70 14.57 0.02 -3.78
N MET A 71 13.70 1.04 -3.74
CA MET A 71 12.98 1.49 -4.93
C MET A 71 13.85 2.45 -5.76
N ASN A 72 13.93 2.20 -7.06
CA ASN A 72 14.65 3.04 -8.02
C ASN A 72 13.75 4.15 -8.58
N GLN A 73 14.09 5.41 -8.31
CA GLN A 73 13.29 6.61 -8.68
C GLN A 73 13.11 6.77 -10.20
N CYS A 74 14.06 6.28 -11.00
CA CYS A 74 13.99 6.35 -12.46
C CYS A 74 12.90 5.46 -13.07
N CYS A 75 12.47 4.39 -12.41
CA CYS A 75 11.54 3.38 -12.97
C CYS A 75 10.45 2.87 -12.02
N MET A 76 10.40 3.33 -10.76
CA MET A 76 9.48 2.84 -9.71
C MET A 76 9.57 1.33 -9.47
N LYS A 77 10.76 0.73 -9.69
CA LYS A 77 10.98 -0.69 -9.43
C LYS A 77 11.76 -0.90 -8.13
N THR A 78 11.16 -1.67 -7.23
CA THR A 78 11.73 -2.12 -5.97
C THR A 78 12.60 -3.35 -6.21
N VAL A 79 13.92 -3.20 -6.03
CA VAL A 79 14.91 -4.25 -6.28
C VAL A 79 15.50 -4.69 -4.93
N CYS A 80 15.63 -6.00 -4.70
CA CYS A 80 16.19 -6.50 -3.46
C CYS A 80 17.69 -6.16 -3.34
N LYS A 81 18.16 -5.93 -2.12
CA LYS A 81 19.55 -5.56 -1.82
C LYS A 81 20.58 -6.56 -2.37
N GLY A 82 20.24 -7.85 -2.40
CA GLY A 82 21.07 -8.88 -3.03
C GLY A 82 21.29 -8.66 -4.53
N CYS A 83 20.22 -8.40 -5.30
CA CYS A 83 20.35 -8.08 -6.72
C CYS A 83 21.10 -6.75 -6.96
N ILE A 84 20.93 -5.77 -6.07
CA ILE A 84 21.68 -4.49 -6.09
C ILE A 84 23.17 -4.73 -5.88
N LEU A 85 23.55 -5.51 -4.87
CA LEU A 85 24.95 -5.88 -4.61
C LEU A 85 25.56 -6.62 -5.81
N ALA A 86 24.88 -7.67 -6.29
CA ALA A 86 25.37 -8.50 -7.41
C ALA A 86 25.54 -7.68 -8.71
N ALA A 87 24.69 -6.69 -8.96
CA ALA A 87 24.84 -5.78 -10.09
C ALA A 87 26.05 -4.84 -9.93
N ARG A 88 26.27 -4.30 -8.71
CA ARG A 88 27.42 -3.42 -8.41
C ARG A 88 28.75 -4.17 -8.49
N GLN A 89 28.83 -5.41 -7.99
CA GLN A 89 30.02 -6.27 -8.12
C GLN A 89 30.39 -6.53 -9.59
N ARG A 90 29.42 -6.51 -10.50
CA ARG A 90 29.61 -6.61 -11.97
C ARG A 90 29.88 -5.26 -12.64
N GLY A 91 30.18 -4.21 -11.87
CA GLY A 91 30.52 -2.87 -12.37
C GLY A 91 29.33 -1.98 -12.76
N LEU A 92 28.07 -2.41 -12.56
CA LEU A 92 26.92 -1.58 -12.88
C LEU A 92 26.76 -0.45 -11.85
N ARG A 93 26.89 0.81 -12.30
CA ARG A 93 26.73 2.01 -11.46
C ARG A 93 25.36 2.71 -11.59
N GLY A 94 24.57 2.35 -12.61
CA GLY A 94 23.20 2.84 -12.80
C GLY A 94 22.15 2.01 -12.05
N CYS A 95 20.88 2.25 -12.35
CA CYS A 95 19.76 1.41 -11.91
C CYS A 95 19.89 -0.01 -12.47
N GLU A 96 19.65 -1.00 -11.62
CA GLU A 96 19.78 -2.42 -11.92
C GLU A 96 18.75 -2.92 -12.94
N PHE A 97 17.61 -2.24 -13.01
CA PHE A 97 16.50 -2.60 -13.89
C PHE A 97 16.56 -1.88 -15.24
N CYS A 98 16.77 -0.55 -15.25
CA CYS A 98 16.67 0.27 -16.47
C CYS A 98 17.97 1.00 -16.87
N ARG A 99 19.09 0.74 -16.18
CA ARG A 99 20.44 1.29 -16.43
C ARG A 99 20.57 2.83 -16.34
N THR A 100 19.48 3.58 -16.16
CA THR A 100 19.50 5.03 -15.91
C THR A 100 20.45 5.35 -14.75
N PRO A 101 21.32 6.37 -14.86
CA PRO A 101 22.17 6.82 -13.76
C PRO A 101 21.36 7.10 -12.49
N ARG A 102 21.93 6.75 -11.33
CA ARG A 102 21.32 7.08 -10.04
C ARG A 102 21.39 8.60 -9.82
N PRO A 103 20.30 9.27 -9.42
CA PRO A 103 20.31 10.70 -9.14
C PRO A 103 21.22 11.02 -7.95
N SER A 104 21.94 12.13 -8.05
CA SER A 104 22.92 12.62 -7.05
C SER A 104 22.29 13.39 -5.89
N ASP A 105 21.09 13.93 -6.11
CA ASP A 105 20.47 14.97 -5.29
C ASP A 105 18.95 14.82 -5.26
N ASP A 106 18.31 15.56 -4.37
CA ASP A 106 16.87 15.49 -4.12
C ASP A 106 16.02 16.10 -5.25
N ALA A 107 16.49 17.14 -5.92
CA ALA A 107 15.77 17.76 -7.05
C ALA A 107 15.74 16.82 -8.27
N SER A 108 16.86 16.18 -8.59
CA SER A 108 16.97 15.13 -9.61
C SER A 108 16.08 13.92 -9.29
N GLN A 109 16.02 13.49 -8.03
CA GLN A 109 15.09 12.43 -7.60
C GLN A 109 13.63 12.86 -7.80
N LEU A 110 13.25 14.05 -7.35
CA LEU A 110 11.90 14.58 -7.45
C LEU A 110 11.45 14.70 -8.91
N ALA A 111 12.29 15.23 -9.79
CA ALA A 111 12.02 15.33 -11.22
C ALA A 111 11.79 13.96 -11.87
N MET A 112 12.55 12.93 -11.49
CA MET A 112 12.31 11.55 -11.97
C MET A 112 10.96 11.00 -11.51
N VAL A 113 10.58 11.23 -10.24
CA VAL A 113 9.28 10.82 -9.68
C VAL A 113 8.13 11.56 -10.37
N GLN A 114 8.20 12.89 -10.48
CA GLN A 114 7.19 13.72 -11.16
C GLN A 114 6.98 13.32 -12.62
N LYS A 115 8.05 12.96 -13.34
CA LYS A 115 7.97 12.42 -14.72
C LYS A 115 7.22 11.07 -14.80
N ARG A 116 7.17 10.29 -13.72
CA ARG A 116 6.38 9.05 -13.64
C ARG A 116 4.94 9.34 -13.18
N VAL A 117 4.73 10.30 -12.28
CA VAL A 117 3.40 10.81 -11.88
C VAL A 117 2.64 11.38 -13.09
N SER A 118 3.29 12.19 -13.93
CA SER A 118 2.69 12.75 -15.16
C SER A 118 2.37 11.70 -16.25
N LYS A 119 2.74 10.44 -16.01
CA LYS A 119 2.34 9.26 -16.81
C LYS A 119 1.39 8.33 -16.05
N ARG A 120 0.71 8.84 -15.02
CA ARG A 120 -0.24 8.13 -14.16
C ARG A 120 0.30 6.80 -13.60
N ASN A 121 1.58 6.79 -13.22
CA ASN A 121 2.15 5.62 -12.56
C ASN A 121 1.74 5.61 -11.07
N ALA A 122 0.90 4.65 -10.68
CA ALA A 122 0.35 4.53 -9.33
C ALA A 122 1.43 4.50 -8.24
N GLU A 123 2.51 3.74 -8.43
CA GLU A 123 3.62 3.66 -7.46
C GLU A 123 4.41 4.98 -7.36
N ALA A 124 4.52 5.75 -8.44
CA ALA A 124 5.11 7.09 -8.38
C ALA A 124 4.23 8.09 -7.63
N MET A 125 2.91 8.02 -7.83
CA MET A 125 1.93 8.86 -7.13
C MET A 125 1.97 8.55 -5.63
N LYS A 126 1.90 7.27 -5.26
CA LYS A 126 2.06 6.83 -3.87
C LYS A 126 3.39 7.27 -3.28
N HIS A 127 4.50 7.06 -3.98
CA HIS A 127 5.81 7.48 -3.48
C HIS A 127 5.93 8.99 -3.30
N LEU A 128 5.35 9.79 -4.20
CA LEU A 128 5.32 11.25 -4.06
C LEU A 128 4.46 11.66 -2.86
N GLY A 129 3.34 10.97 -2.63
CA GLY A 129 2.54 11.09 -1.41
C GLY A 129 3.39 10.88 -0.15
N ASP A 130 4.18 9.81 -0.09
CA ASP A 130 5.11 9.56 1.03
C ASP A 130 6.10 10.73 1.22
N LYS A 131 6.56 11.37 0.14
CA LYS A 131 7.51 12.50 0.24
C LYS A 131 6.86 13.76 0.78
N TYR A 132 5.64 14.08 0.36
CA TYR A 132 4.86 15.17 0.95
C TYR A 132 4.51 14.89 2.41
N PHE A 133 4.11 13.66 2.74
CA PHE A 133 3.77 13.28 4.12
C PHE A 133 4.94 13.41 5.11
N TYR A 134 6.16 13.07 4.68
CA TYR A 134 7.36 13.15 5.52
C TYR A 134 8.22 14.41 5.32
N GLY A 135 7.88 15.32 4.41
CA GLY A 135 8.70 16.48 4.06
C GLY A 135 10.10 16.09 3.55
N ARG A 136 10.16 15.28 2.48
CA ARG A 136 11.40 14.72 1.90
C ARG A 136 11.56 15.07 0.42
N LEU A 137 12.77 14.92 -0.13
CA LEU A 137 13.13 15.39 -1.48
C LEU A 137 13.03 16.91 -1.66
N GLY A 138 13.41 17.67 -0.64
CA GLY A 138 13.27 19.13 -0.62
C GLY A 138 11.83 19.65 -0.54
N LEU A 139 10.83 18.77 -0.39
CA LEU A 139 9.43 19.16 -0.21
C LEU A 139 9.14 19.53 1.26
N THR A 140 8.34 20.55 1.47
CA THR A 140 7.70 20.83 2.77
C THR A 140 6.69 19.72 3.11
N LYS A 141 6.48 19.44 4.41
CA LYS A 141 5.44 18.48 4.83
C LYS A 141 4.04 19.00 4.47
N ASP A 142 3.29 18.20 3.74
CA ASP A 142 1.92 18.47 3.29
C ASP A 142 1.12 17.16 3.33
N ILE A 143 0.29 16.98 4.36
CA ILE A 143 -0.52 15.76 4.52
C ILE A 143 -1.73 15.75 3.57
N PRO A 144 -2.53 16.83 3.42
CA PRO A 144 -3.61 16.86 2.44
C PRO A 144 -3.16 16.45 1.03
N ARG A 145 -2.02 17.00 0.55
CA ARG A 145 -1.49 16.64 -0.76
C ARG A 145 -1.01 15.18 -0.84
N ALA A 146 -0.53 14.61 0.27
CA ALA A 146 -0.19 13.19 0.34
C ALA A 146 -1.44 12.30 0.21
N ILE A 147 -2.54 12.65 0.88
CA ILE A 147 -3.81 11.91 0.83
C ILE A 147 -4.43 11.97 -0.56
N GLU A 148 -4.40 13.11 -1.26
CA GLU A 148 -4.81 13.22 -2.67
C GLU A 148 -4.03 12.24 -3.55
N LEU A 149 -2.69 12.28 -3.47
CA LEU A 149 -1.81 11.43 -4.27
C LEU A 149 -1.94 9.94 -3.95
N TRP A 150 -2.17 9.58 -2.68
CA TRP A 150 -2.48 8.20 -2.30
C TRP A 150 -3.87 7.77 -2.79
N THR A 151 -4.85 8.67 -2.82
CA THR A 151 -6.20 8.37 -3.35
C THR A 151 -6.13 8.09 -4.86
N GLU A 152 -5.51 8.98 -5.64
CA GLU A 152 -5.25 8.76 -7.08
C GLU A 152 -4.47 7.46 -7.33
N ALA A 153 -3.46 7.16 -6.51
CA ALA A 153 -2.66 5.94 -6.63
C ALA A 153 -3.48 4.67 -6.33
N ALA A 154 -4.36 4.71 -5.32
CA ALA A 154 -5.23 3.61 -4.92
C ALA A 154 -6.28 3.29 -5.99
N GLU A 155 -6.88 4.31 -6.60
CA GLU A 155 -7.77 4.18 -7.77
C GLU A 155 -7.08 3.53 -8.96
N LEU A 156 -5.80 3.87 -9.18
CA LEU A 156 -4.93 3.24 -10.19
C LEU A 156 -4.35 1.88 -9.75
N GLY A 157 -4.80 1.35 -8.61
CA GLY A 157 -4.52 -0.01 -8.16
C GLY A 157 -3.33 -0.18 -7.20
N SER A 158 -2.67 0.89 -6.75
CA SER A 158 -1.58 0.79 -5.77
C SER A 158 -2.09 0.24 -4.44
N VAL A 159 -1.51 -0.89 -4.05
CA VAL A 159 -1.87 -1.63 -2.85
C VAL A 159 -1.31 -0.95 -1.59
N ASP A 160 -0.08 -0.44 -1.67
CA ASP A 160 0.54 0.36 -0.61
C ASP A 160 -0.24 1.66 -0.36
N ALA A 161 -0.80 2.29 -1.39
CA ALA A 161 -1.56 3.54 -1.24
C ALA A 161 -2.82 3.34 -0.38
N HIS A 162 -3.56 2.25 -0.61
CA HIS A 162 -4.65 1.84 0.28
C HIS A 162 -4.16 1.59 1.73
N TYR A 163 -2.96 1.03 1.93
CA TYR A 163 -2.40 0.88 3.28
C TYR A 163 -2.13 2.23 3.96
N HIS A 164 -1.53 3.19 3.25
CA HIS A 164 -1.25 4.52 3.77
C HIS A 164 -2.52 5.30 4.10
N LEU A 165 -3.52 5.30 3.21
CA LEU A 165 -4.85 5.86 3.49
C LEU A 165 -5.50 5.19 4.71
N GLY A 166 -5.37 3.87 4.80
CA GLY A 166 -5.87 3.08 5.92
C GLY A 166 -5.30 3.53 7.26
N VAL A 167 -3.97 3.69 7.35
CA VAL A 167 -3.28 4.21 8.54
C VAL A 167 -3.70 5.64 8.85
N THR A 168 -3.76 6.50 7.83
CA THR A 168 -4.00 7.93 7.98
C THR A 168 -5.40 8.22 8.53
N TYR A 169 -6.44 7.62 7.94
CA TYR A 169 -7.81 7.78 8.45
C TYR A 169 -8.03 7.06 9.78
N TYR A 170 -7.42 5.90 10.02
CA TYR A 170 -7.59 5.17 11.28
C TYR A 170 -6.99 5.90 12.49
N ASN A 171 -5.93 6.70 12.30
CA ASN A 171 -5.25 7.46 13.35
C ASN A 171 -5.59 8.96 13.37
N GLY A 172 -6.28 9.49 12.35
CA GLY A 172 -6.51 10.92 12.20
C GLY A 172 -5.23 11.75 12.00
N GLU A 173 -4.20 11.21 11.29
CA GLU A 173 -2.97 11.98 11.07
C GLU A 173 -3.16 13.01 9.94
N GLY A 174 -3.41 14.27 10.29
CA GLY A 174 -3.58 15.36 9.32
C GLY A 174 -4.96 15.45 8.67
N VAL A 175 -5.90 14.61 9.10
CA VAL A 175 -7.34 14.61 8.79
C VAL A 175 -8.12 14.19 10.04
N GLU A 176 -9.44 14.38 10.03
CA GLU A 176 -10.30 13.82 11.08
C GLU A 176 -10.18 12.28 11.13
N GLU A 177 -10.29 11.71 12.33
CA GLU A 177 -10.23 10.26 12.53
C GLU A 177 -11.50 9.60 11.98
N ASP A 178 -11.33 8.69 11.01
CA ASP A 178 -12.38 7.87 10.42
C ASP A 178 -11.90 6.42 10.38
N LYS A 179 -11.98 5.74 11.54
CA LYS A 179 -11.62 4.32 11.67
C LYS A 179 -12.38 3.42 10.68
N PRO A 180 -13.70 3.56 10.44
CA PRO A 180 -14.40 2.79 9.40
C PRO A 180 -13.82 2.95 7.99
N ARG A 181 -13.47 4.17 7.55
CA ARG A 181 -12.80 4.40 6.25
C ARG A 181 -11.38 3.85 6.23
N GLY A 182 -10.62 4.00 7.31
CA GLY A 182 -9.30 3.41 7.44
C GLY A 182 -9.32 1.88 7.28
N ILE A 183 -10.26 1.23 7.98
CA ILE A 183 -10.50 -0.22 7.88
C ILE A 183 -10.90 -0.63 6.45
N ARG A 184 -11.81 0.11 5.79
CA ARG A 184 -12.23 -0.19 4.40
C ARG A 184 -11.05 -0.19 3.42
N HIS A 185 -10.11 0.75 3.55
CA HIS A 185 -8.91 0.74 2.72
C HIS A 185 -7.96 -0.43 3.06
N TRP A 186 -7.80 -0.79 4.34
CA TRP A 186 -7.04 -1.99 4.70
C TRP A 186 -7.68 -3.28 4.17
N GLN A 187 -9.01 -3.39 4.14
CA GLN A 187 -9.73 -4.52 3.54
C GLN A 187 -9.45 -4.63 2.03
N GLN A 188 -9.53 -3.51 1.30
CA GLN A 188 -9.20 -3.43 -0.13
C GLN A 188 -7.76 -3.87 -0.43
N ALA A 189 -6.79 -3.46 0.40
CA ALA A 189 -5.40 -3.88 0.28
C ALA A 189 -5.20 -5.36 0.67
N ALA A 190 -5.85 -5.82 1.74
CA ALA A 190 -5.69 -7.19 2.25
C ALA A 190 -6.20 -8.23 1.25
N MET A 191 -7.35 -8.01 0.61
CA MET A 191 -7.87 -8.89 -0.47
C MET A 191 -6.92 -8.98 -1.69
N LYS A 192 -6.07 -7.96 -1.91
CA LYS A 192 -5.02 -7.95 -2.94
C LYS A 192 -3.67 -8.52 -2.45
N GLY A 193 -3.62 -9.15 -1.28
CA GLY A 193 -2.41 -9.77 -0.73
C GLY A 193 -1.49 -8.83 0.06
N HIS A 194 -1.99 -7.67 0.53
CA HIS A 194 -1.17 -6.77 1.36
C HIS A 194 -1.01 -7.27 2.78
N VAL A 195 0.18 -7.78 3.09
CA VAL A 195 0.46 -8.46 4.35
C VAL A 195 0.33 -7.55 5.59
N PRO A 196 0.85 -6.30 5.60
CA PRO A 196 0.64 -5.36 6.70
C PRO A 196 -0.83 -4.95 6.90
N SER A 197 -1.61 -4.76 5.83
CA SER A 197 -3.04 -4.43 5.98
C SER A 197 -3.81 -5.61 6.59
N ARG A 198 -3.50 -6.83 6.16
CA ARG A 198 -4.07 -8.06 6.73
C ARG A 198 -3.76 -8.17 8.24
N HIS A 199 -2.53 -7.87 8.65
CA HIS A 199 -2.16 -7.81 10.06
C HIS A 199 -2.97 -6.75 10.83
N ASN A 200 -3.10 -5.54 10.29
CA ASN A 200 -3.84 -4.46 10.93
C ASN A 200 -5.33 -4.81 11.14
N LEU A 201 -5.96 -5.53 10.19
CA LEU A 201 -7.32 -6.06 10.38
C LEU A 201 -7.38 -7.06 11.55
N GLY A 202 -6.39 -7.94 11.68
CA GLY A 202 -6.27 -8.83 12.84
C GLY A 202 -6.15 -8.06 14.17
N VAL A 203 -5.38 -6.96 14.20
CA VAL A 203 -5.26 -6.09 15.38
C VAL A 203 -6.58 -5.38 15.70
N VAL A 204 -7.31 -4.90 14.69
CA VAL A 204 -8.63 -4.28 14.85
C VAL A 204 -9.63 -5.27 15.46
N GLU A 205 -9.69 -6.50 14.97
CA GLU A 205 -10.60 -7.52 15.51
C GLU A 205 -10.17 -8.02 16.89
N PHE A 206 -8.85 -8.13 17.15
CA PHE A 206 -8.33 -8.43 18.49
C PHE A 206 -8.78 -7.38 19.51
N ASN A 207 -8.65 -6.08 19.18
CA ASN A 207 -9.02 -4.97 20.05
C ASN A 207 -10.54 -4.87 20.30
N LYS A 208 -11.37 -5.45 19.43
CA LYS A 208 -12.82 -5.60 19.64
C LYS A 208 -13.19 -6.81 20.52
N GLY A 209 -12.23 -7.68 20.84
CA GLY A 209 -12.48 -8.98 21.49
C GLY A 209 -12.92 -10.09 20.52
N ASN A 210 -12.89 -9.85 19.20
CA ASN A 210 -13.26 -10.82 18.16
C ASN A 210 -12.08 -11.78 17.87
N TYR A 211 -11.63 -12.48 18.91
CA TYR A 211 -10.36 -13.23 18.89
C TYR A 211 -10.29 -14.31 17.79
N GLU A 212 -11.39 -15.01 17.50
CA GLU A 212 -11.41 -16.01 16.43
C GLU A 212 -11.10 -15.40 15.06
N LEU A 213 -11.78 -14.30 14.72
CA LEU A 213 -11.57 -13.56 13.46
C LEU A 213 -10.18 -12.91 13.41
N ALA A 214 -9.68 -12.43 14.56
CA ALA A 214 -8.32 -11.94 14.69
C ALA A 214 -7.28 -13.02 14.35
N VAL A 215 -7.43 -14.24 14.90
CA VAL A 215 -6.56 -15.38 14.59
C VAL A 215 -6.61 -15.71 13.09
N GLN A 216 -7.78 -15.69 12.45
CA GLN A 216 -7.88 -15.94 11.00
C GLN A 216 -7.07 -14.91 10.19
N HIS A 217 -7.22 -13.61 10.46
CA HIS A 217 -6.42 -12.57 9.81
C HIS A 217 -4.91 -12.70 10.08
N PHE A 218 -4.52 -13.02 11.32
CA PHE A 218 -3.11 -13.26 11.64
C PHE A 218 -2.57 -14.51 10.96
N MET A 219 -3.34 -15.60 10.84
CA MET A 219 -2.92 -16.82 10.15
C MET A 219 -2.64 -16.55 8.67
N ILE A 220 -3.52 -15.82 7.98
CA ILE A 220 -3.34 -15.45 6.57
C ILE A 220 -2.04 -14.63 6.40
N SER A 221 -1.81 -13.63 7.25
CA SER A 221 -0.59 -12.79 7.16
C SER A 221 0.70 -13.50 7.62
N ALA A 222 0.62 -14.41 8.58
CA ALA A 222 1.75 -15.26 8.99
C ALA A 222 2.17 -16.21 7.87
N LYS A 223 1.20 -16.85 7.18
CA LYS A 223 1.41 -17.70 6.00
C LYS A 223 2.04 -16.94 4.82
N MET A 224 1.90 -15.62 4.74
CA MET A 224 2.61 -14.76 3.77
C MET A 224 4.00 -14.28 4.27
N GLY A 225 4.53 -14.88 5.33
CA GLY A 225 5.88 -14.61 5.85
C GLY A 225 5.98 -13.42 6.82
N TYR A 226 4.88 -13.00 7.47
CA TYR A 226 4.92 -11.89 8.44
C TYR A 226 5.12 -12.36 9.88
N GLU A 227 6.37 -12.23 10.35
CA GLU A 227 6.81 -12.63 11.69
C GLU A 227 5.98 -12.02 12.83
N MET A 228 5.54 -10.75 12.68
CA MET A 228 4.72 -10.08 13.68
C MET A 228 3.38 -10.79 13.90
N SER A 229 2.71 -11.26 12.83
CA SER A 229 1.46 -12.02 12.97
C SER A 229 1.70 -13.37 13.64
N LEU A 230 2.78 -14.08 13.29
CA LEU A 230 3.14 -15.34 13.93
C LEU A 230 3.38 -15.15 15.44
N ASN A 231 4.08 -14.08 15.82
CA ASN A 231 4.32 -13.73 17.23
C ASN A 231 3.03 -13.34 17.96
N VAL A 232 2.08 -12.68 17.30
CA VAL A 232 0.75 -12.40 17.90
C VAL A 232 -0.04 -13.70 18.10
N ILE A 233 -0.07 -14.63 17.14
CA ILE A 233 -0.72 -15.95 17.32
C ILE A 233 -0.08 -16.71 18.48
N LYS A 234 1.26 -16.66 18.61
CA LYS A 234 1.98 -17.25 19.76
C LYS A 234 1.52 -16.63 21.09
N LYS A 235 1.34 -15.31 21.14
CA LYS A 235 0.79 -14.61 22.31
C LYS A 235 -0.64 -15.06 22.62
N MET A 236 -1.51 -15.05 21.61
CA MET A 236 -2.91 -15.50 21.74
C MET A 236 -3.01 -16.96 22.20
N LEU A 237 -2.08 -17.83 21.81
CA LEU A 237 -2.00 -19.21 22.31
C LEU A 237 -1.67 -19.26 23.81
N MET A 238 -0.78 -18.39 24.30
CA MET A 238 -0.45 -18.30 25.73
C MET A 238 -1.61 -17.71 26.56
N GLU A 239 -2.44 -16.87 25.94
CA GLU A 239 -3.64 -16.25 26.54
C GLU A 239 -4.91 -17.12 26.41
N GLY A 240 -4.84 -18.27 25.73
CA GLY A 240 -5.98 -19.17 25.51
C GLY A 240 -6.94 -18.75 24.39
N HIS A 241 -6.59 -17.71 23.63
CA HIS A 241 -7.37 -17.18 22.50
C HIS A 241 -7.03 -17.87 21.15
N ALA A 242 -5.98 -18.69 21.09
CA ALA A 242 -5.64 -19.50 19.93
C ALA A 242 -5.27 -20.94 20.33
N THR A 243 -5.48 -21.90 19.43
CA THR A 243 -5.17 -23.31 19.65
C THR A 243 -3.73 -23.66 19.26
N LYS A 244 -3.19 -24.75 19.85
CA LYS A 244 -1.88 -25.31 19.45
C LYS A 244 -1.84 -25.68 17.96
N ALA A 245 -2.97 -26.13 17.41
CA ALA A 245 -3.10 -26.47 15.99
C ALA A 245 -2.94 -25.24 15.08
N GLN A 246 -3.67 -24.15 15.36
CA GLN A 246 -3.58 -22.89 14.62
C GLN A 246 -2.17 -22.29 14.66
N TYR A 247 -1.51 -22.29 15.83
CA TYR A 247 -0.12 -21.83 15.93
C TYR A 247 0.86 -22.72 15.14
N ALA A 248 0.73 -24.05 15.22
CA ALA A 248 1.57 -24.98 14.47
C ALA A 248 1.37 -24.84 12.95
N GLU A 249 0.14 -24.56 12.50
CA GLU A 249 -0.17 -24.30 11.10
C GLU A 249 0.39 -22.97 10.61
N ALA A 250 0.23 -21.89 11.38
CA ALA A 250 0.82 -20.59 11.09
C ALA A 250 2.35 -20.65 11.04
N LEU A 251 2.98 -21.41 11.94
CA LEU A 251 4.42 -21.62 11.97
C LEU A 251 4.93 -22.37 10.73
N ARG A 252 4.21 -23.39 10.25
CA ARG A 252 4.56 -24.11 9.00
C ARG A 252 4.51 -23.16 7.80
N GLY A 253 3.36 -22.52 7.55
CA GLY A 253 3.21 -21.64 6.40
C GLY A 253 4.14 -20.41 6.44
N TYR A 254 4.46 -19.89 7.63
CA TYR A 254 5.52 -18.89 7.78
C TYR A 254 6.90 -19.44 7.34
N GLY A 255 7.23 -20.66 7.74
CA GLY A 255 8.45 -21.35 7.31
C GLY A 255 8.52 -21.54 5.79
N ASP A 256 7.43 -22.01 5.18
CA ASP A 256 7.30 -22.20 3.74
C ASP A 256 7.53 -20.87 2.98
N ALA A 257 6.86 -19.79 3.40
CA ALA A 257 7.06 -18.46 2.81
C ALA A 257 8.48 -17.91 3.02
N VAL A 258 9.12 -18.19 4.16
CA VAL A 258 10.53 -17.83 4.39
C VAL A 258 11.48 -18.60 3.45
N GLU A 259 11.17 -19.86 3.14
CA GLU A 259 11.93 -20.66 2.16
C GLU A 259 11.82 -20.06 0.76
N GLU A 260 10.61 -19.74 0.30
CA GLU A 260 10.37 -19.06 -0.99
C GLU A 260 11.07 -17.69 -1.11
N MET A 261 11.31 -17.02 0.03
CA MET A 261 12.04 -15.75 0.09
C MET A 261 13.56 -15.90 0.14
N LYS A 262 14.14 -17.11 0.21
CA LYS A 262 15.60 -17.27 0.16
C LYS A 262 16.18 -16.86 -1.19
N SER A 263 17.41 -16.37 -1.19
CA SER A 263 18.17 -16.04 -2.42
C SER A 263 19.65 -15.99 -2.07
N HIS A 264 20.49 -16.64 -2.89
CA HIS A 264 21.94 -16.64 -2.70
C HIS A 264 22.49 -15.21 -2.57
N GLN A 265 22.06 -14.30 -3.45
CA GLN A 265 22.51 -12.91 -3.44
C GLN A 265 22.02 -12.14 -2.21
N ARG A 266 20.84 -12.47 -1.66
CA ARG A 266 20.34 -11.86 -0.40
C ARG A 266 21.15 -12.35 0.80
N GLU A 267 21.48 -13.63 0.88
CA GLU A 267 22.35 -14.16 1.94
C GLU A 267 23.78 -13.63 1.83
N GLU A 268 24.30 -13.42 0.61
CA GLU A 268 25.59 -12.76 0.40
C GLU A 268 25.58 -11.30 0.87
N ALA A 269 24.56 -10.51 0.50
CA ALA A 269 24.41 -9.14 1.00
C ALA A 269 24.33 -9.07 2.53
N LYS A 270 23.59 -10.00 3.15
CA LYS A 270 23.51 -10.14 4.60
C LYS A 270 24.87 -10.48 5.24
N ARG A 271 25.66 -11.38 4.65
CA ARG A 271 27.04 -11.68 5.12
C ARG A 271 27.97 -10.46 5.05
N LEU A 272 27.74 -9.56 4.09
CA LEU A 272 28.53 -8.33 3.91
C LEU A 272 27.93 -7.10 4.63
N GLY A 273 26.83 -7.24 5.37
CA GLY A 273 26.19 -6.16 6.13
C GLY A 273 25.44 -5.11 5.28
N VAL A 274 24.96 -5.48 4.09
CA VAL A 274 24.33 -4.56 3.10
C VAL A 274 22.81 -4.65 3.10
#